data_AF-E6XDB3-F1
#
_entry.id   AF-E6XDB3-F1
#
_cell.length_a   1.000
_cell.length_b   1.000
_cell.length_c   1.000
_cell.angle_alpha   90.00
_cell.angle_beta   90.00
_cell.angle_gamma   90.00
#
_symmetry.space_group_name_H-M   'P 1'
#
loop_
_entity.id
_entity.type
_entity.pdbx_description
1 polymer ?
#
loop_
_entity_poly.entity_id
_entity_poly.type
_entity_poly.pdbx_seq_one_letter_code
_entity_poly.pdbx_strand_id
1 'polypeptide(L)'
;MILFIVLVLSIIYAIILGVRKKHASREPKKFLRTLLLIATPVSIITGLLEGTWYSHGFSIQWWIFSILIFIVSLLTGLIIVGLTRIKLL
;
A
#
# COMPACT_ATOMS: atom_id res chain seq x y z
N MET A 1 -4.28 -14.98 5.17
CA MET A 1 -2.81 -15.12 4.98
C MET A 1 -2.33 -14.35 3.76
N ILE A 2 -3.09 -14.36 2.67
CA ILE A 2 -2.79 -13.63 1.43
C ILE A 2 -2.74 -12.13 1.69
N LEU A 3 -3.66 -11.59 2.50
CA LEU A 3 -3.66 -10.17 2.88
C LEU A 3 -2.34 -9.74 3.53
N PHE A 4 -1.77 -10.56 4.41
CA PHE A 4 -0.50 -10.25 5.08
C PHE A 4 0.68 -10.26 4.09
N ILE A 5 0.72 -11.23 3.18
CA ILE A 5 1.75 -11.32 2.13
C ILE A 5 1.70 -10.09 1.22
N VAL A 6 0.50 -9.73 0.74
CA VAL A 6 0.31 -8.56 -0.13
C VAL A 6 0.71 -7.28 0.59
N LEU A 7 0.38 -7.15 1.88
CA LEU A 7 0.70 -5.98 2.69
C LEU A 7 2.21 -5.82 2.86
N VAL A 8 2.92 -6.91 3.19
CA VAL A 8 4.39 -6.91 3.28
C VAL A 8 5.03 -6.57 1.93
N LEU A 9 4.56 -7.17 0.84
CA LEU A 9 5.07 -6.86 -0.52
C LEU A 9 4.81 -5.40 -0.92
N SER A 10 3.66 -4.85 -0.55
CA SER A 10 3.30 -3.45 -0.83
C SER A 10 4.22 -2.49 -0.09
N ILE A 11 4.56 -2.79 1.16
CA ILE A 11 5.52 -2.01 1.96
C ILE A 11 6.92 -2.09 1.33
N ILE A 12 7.40 -3.29 1.00
CA ILE A 12 8.71 -3.47 0.36
C ILE A 12 8.77 -2.71 -0.96
N TYR A 13 7.74 -2.82 -1.79
CA TYR A 13 7.65 -2.10 -3.06
C TYR A 13 7.70 -0.59 -2.86
N ALA A 14 6.93 -0.05 -1.91
CA ALA A 14 6.94 1.37 -1.58
C ALA A 14 8.33 1.85 -1.14
N ILE A 15 9.03 1.07 -0.31
CA ILE A 15 10.40 1.36 0.15
C ILE A 15 11.37 1.37 -1.03
N ILE A 16 11.35 0.34 -1.88
CA ILE A 16 12.23 0.25 -3.06
C ILE A 16 11.99 1.43 -3.99
N LEU A 17 10.72 1.73 -4.28
CA LEU A 17 10.34 2.81 -5.19
C LEU A 17 10.72 4.20 -4.61
N GLY A 18 10.51 4.40 -3.31
CA GLY A 18 10.77 5.69 -2.64
C GLY A 18 12.25 5.96 -2.38
N VAL A 19 12.96 4.98 -1.81
CA VAL A 19 14.35 5.12 -1.33
C VAL A 19 15.35 4.87 -2.46
N ARG A 20 15.29 3.71 -3.14
CA ARG A 20 16.33 3.35 -4.14
C ARG A 20 16.28 4.23 -5.39
N LYS A 21 15.11 4.68 -5.83
CA LYS A 21 14.99 5.56 -7.02
C LYS A 21 15.07 7.06 -6.69
N LYS A 22 15.31 7.43 -5.41
CA LYS A 22 15.23 8.82 -4.90
C LYS A 22 13.95 9.57 -5.33
N HIS A 23 12.90 8.84 -5.70
CA HIS A 23 11.67 9.42 -6.25
C HIS A 23 10.91 10.16 -5.17
N ALA A 24 10.91 9.66 -3.93
CA ALA A 24 10.31 10.34 -2.79
C ALA A 24 11.03 11.67 -2.46
N SER A 25 12.34 11.74 -2.67
CA SER A 25 13.16 12.94 -2.43
C SER A 25 12.96 14.00 -3.52
N ARG A 26 13.04 13.58 -4.79
CA ARG A 26 13.03 14.49 -5.95
C ARG A 26 11.62 14.91 -6.36
N GLU A 27 10.67 13.98 -6.39
CA GLU A 27 9.32 14.20 -6.94
C GLU A 27 8.25 13.49 -6.07
N PRO A 28 8.04 13.92 -4.81
CA PRO A 28 7.14 13.23 -3.87
C PRO A 28 5.70 13.11 -4.36
N LYS A 29 5.20 14.12 -5.10
CA LYS A 29 3.86 14.08 -5.70
C LYS A 29 3.73 12.97 -6.74
N LYS A 30 4.75 12.78 -7.59
CA LYS A 30 4.76 11.73 -8.61
C LYS A 30 4.92 10.35 -7.99
N PHE A 31 5.77 10.23 -6.96
CA PHE A 31 5.89 9.01 -6.16
C PHE A 31 4.54 8.59 -5.56
N LEU A 32 3.85 9.50 -4.86
CA LEU A 32 2.53 9.20 -4.28
C LEU A 32 1.50 8.86 -5.35
N ARG A 33 1.49 9.56 -6.50
CA ARG A 33 0.58 9.25 -7.60
C ARG A 33 0.81 7.83 -8.15
N THR A 34 2.07 7.44 -8.38
CA THR A 34 2.41 6.10 -8.85
C THR A 34 2.06 5.04 -7.81
N LEU A 35 2.35 5.31 -6.53
CA LEU A 35 2.00 4.42 -5.43
C LEU A 35 0.49 4.20 -5.37
N LEU A 36 -0.31 5.26 -5.47
CA LEU A 36 -1.77 5.18 -5.44
C LEU A 36 -2.34 4.48 -6.68
N LEU A 37 -1.77 4.73 -7.86
CA LEU A 37 -2.15 4.04 -9.10
C LEU A 37 -1.96 2.52 -9.02
N ILE A 38 -0.97 2.05 -8.27
CA ILE A 38 -0.70 0.62 -8.07
C ILE A 38 -1.50 0.09 -6.87
N ALA A 39 -1.53 0.82 -5.76
CA ALA A 39 -2.23 0.41 -4.54
C ALA A 39 -3.73 0.26 -4.75
N THR A 40 -4.35 1.08 -5.61
CA THR A 40 -5.79 1.01 -5.90
C THR A 40 -6.20 -0.35 -6.49
N PRO A 41 -5.70 -0.78 -7.68
CA PRO A 41 -6.06 -2.08 -8.24
C PRO A 41 -5.63 -3.25 -7.35
N VAL A 42 -4.45 -3.16 -6.70
CA VAL A 42 -4.00 -4.21 -5.77
C VAL A 42 -4.97 -4.36 -4.60
N SER A 43 -5.40 -3.26 -3.99
CA SER A 43 -6.33 -3.28 -2.85
C SER A 43 -7.70 -3.85 -3.23
N ILE A 44 -8.20 -3.54 -4.42
CA ILE A 44 -9.47 -4.09 -4.92
C ILE A 44 -9.34 -5.59 -5.14
N ILE A 45 -8.30 -6.03 -5.86
CA ILE A 45 -8.07 -7.45 -6.15
C ILE A 45 -7.90 -8.22 -4.84
N THR A 46 -7.06 -7.74 -3.93
CA THR A 46 -6.83 -8.45 -2.66
C THR A 46 -8.04 -8.43 -1.74
N GLY A 47 -8.80 -7.34 -1.69
CA GLY A 47 -10.04 -7.32 -0.89
C GLY A 47 -11.12 -8.22 -1.45
N LEU A 48 -11.25 -8.34 -2.78
CA LEU A 48 -12.12 -9.33 -3.40
C LEU A 48 -11.65 -10.76 -3.08
N LEU A 49 -10.36 -11.05 -3.21
CA LEU A 49 -9.82 -12.37 -2.89
C LEU A 49 -10.04 -12.72 -1.42
N GLU A 50 -9.69 -11.86 -0.48
CA GLU A 50 -9.82 -12.17 0.95
C GLU A 50 -11.30 -12.16 1.38
N GLY A 51 -12.12 -11.26 0.84
CA GLY A 51 -13.54 -11.14 1.21
C GLY A 51 -14.48 -12.17 0.57
N THR A 52 -14.11 -12.78 -0.56
CA THR A 52 -14.92 -13.84 -1.20
C THR A 52 -14.43 -15.24 -0.88
N TRP A 53 -13.13 -15.43 -0.74
CA TRP A 53 -12.53 -16.75 -0.57
C TRP A 53 -12.42 -17.18 0.88
N TYR A 54 -12.34 -16.22 1.81
CA TYR A 54 -12.34 -16.50 3.23
C TYR A 54 -13.66 -16.07 3.84
N SER A 55 -14.55 -17.03 4.09
CA SER A 55 -15.60 -16.87 5.10
C SER A 55 -14.90 -16.81 6.46
N HIS A 56 -14.50 -15.61 6.86
CA HIS A 56 -14.25 -15.35 8.27
C HIS A 56 -15.58 -15.74 8.95
N GLY A 57 -15.59 -16.29 10.16
CA GLY A 57 -16.85 -16.60 10.87
C GLY A 57 -17.76 -15.38 11.12
N PHE A 58 -17.43 -14.23 10.52
CA PHE A 58 -18.09 -12.94 10.52
C PHE A 58 -18.31 -12.49 9.06
N SER A 59 -19.50 -11.93 8.80
CA SER A 59 -19.93 -11.36 7.52
C SER A 59 -19.29 -10.00 7.24
N ILE A 60 -17.96 -9.94 7.22
CA ILE A 60 -17.21 -8.73 6.86
C ILE A 60 -17.29 -8.55 5.35
N GLN A 61 -17.76 -7.38 4.91
CA GLN A 61 -17.88 -7.07 3.48
C GLN A 61 -16.49 -6.89 2.86
N TRP A 62 -16.30 -7.44 1.65
CA TRP A 62 -15.00 -7.50 0.96
C TRP A 62 -14.32 -6.13 0.78
N TRP A 63 -15.10 -5.06 0.62
CA TRP A 63 -14.58 -3.71 0.44
C TRP A 63 -13.85 -3.18 1.67
N ILE A 64 -14.14 -3.71 2.87
CA ILE A 64 -13.43 -3.34 4.11
C ILE A 64 -11.96 -3.72 3.99
N PHE A 65 -11.66 -4.91 3.46
CA PHE A 65 -10.27 -5.35 3.22
C PHE A 65 -9.57 -4.51 2.16
N SER A 66 -10.30 -4.10 1.10
CA SER A 66 -9.76 -3.18 0.10
C SER A 66 -9.39 -1.83 0.70
N ILE A 67 -10.28 -1.23 1.49
CA ILE A 67 -10.01 0.05 2.16
C ILE A 67 -8.81 -0.07 3.10
N LEU A 68 -8.73 -1.16 3.86
CA LEU A 68 -7.63 -1.38 4.81
C LEU A 68 -6.27 -1.42 4.11
N ILE A 69 -6.15 -2.21 3.03
CA ILE A 69 -4.90 -2.32 2.26
C ILE A 69 -4.53 -0.97 1.62
N PHE A 70 -5.52 -0.25 1.11
CA PHE A 70 -5.31 1.06 0.52
C PHE A 70 -4.78 2.07 1.55
N ILE A 71 -5.39 2.13 2.73
CA ILE A 71 -4.97 3.02 3.83
C ILE A 71 -3.53 2.69 4.25
N VAL A 72 -3.21 1.41 4.46
CA VAL A 72 -1.86 1.00 4.86
C VAL A 72 -0.82 1.40 3.80
N SER A 73 -1.14 1.21 2.52
CA SER A 73 -0.25 1.61 1.42
C SER A 73 -0.05 3.12 1.37
N LEU A 74 -1.11 3.91 1.53
CA LEU A 74 -1.05 5.37 1.59
C LEU A 74 -0.21 5.85 2.77
N LEU A 75 -0.46 5.35 3.97
CA LEU A 75 0.29 5.71 5.17
C LEU A 75 1.79 5.38 5.01
N THR A 76 2.11 4.20 4.47
CA THR A 76 3.50 3.82 4.18
C THR A 76 4.15 4.81 3.22
N GLY A 77 3.45 5.19 2.15
CA GLY A 77 3.93 6.20 1.21
C GLY A 77 4.21 7.55 1.86
N LEU A 78 3.28 8.02 2.70
CA LEU A 78 3.42 9.29 3.43
C LEU A 78 4.59 9.25 4.41
N ILE A 79 4.77 8.15 5.14
CA ILE A 79 5.90 7.96 6.06
C ILE A 79 7.22 8.03 5.28
N ILE A 80 7.34 7.32 4.16
CA ILE A 80 8.56 7.35 3.34
C ILE A 80 8.86 8.77 2.84
N VAL A 81 7.85 9.49 2.34
CA VAL A 81 8.01 10.88 1.90
C VAL A 81 8.44 11.78 3.06
N GLY A 82 7.81 11.63 4.23
CA GLY A 82 8.14 12.36 5.45
C GLY A 82 9.59 12.13 5.88
N LEU A 83 9.99 10.87 6.02
CA LEU A 83 11.36 10.46 6.37
C LEU A 83 12.41 11.00 5.39
N THR A 84 12.09 10.96 4.09
CA THR A 84 13.00 11.48 3.05
C THR A 84 13.12 13.01 3.10
N ARG A 85 12.05 13.73 3.47
CA ARG A 85 12.05 15.21 3.59
C ARG A 85 12.87 15.71 4.77
N ILE A 86 12.86 14.98 5.88
CA ILE A 86 13.65 15.27 7.08
C ILE A 86 15.08 14.69 7.02
N LYS A 87 15.49 14.16 5.84
CA LYS A 87 16.82 13.57 5.59
C LYS A 87 17.18 12.40 6.54
N LEU A 88 16.16 11.67 7.01
CA LEU A 88 16.34 10.43 7.78
C LEU A 88 16.52 9.20 6.87
N LEU A 89 16.29 9.36 5.56
CA LEU A 89 16.51 8.41 4.46
C LEU A 89 17.18 9.12 3.29
#